data_AF-A0A433A5R7-F1
#
_entry.id   AF-A0A433A5R7-F1
#
_cell.length_a   1.000
_cell.length_b   1.000
_cell.length_c   1.000
_cell.angle_alpha   90.00
_cell.angle_beta   90.00
_cell.angle_gamma   90.00
#
_symmetry.space_group_name_H-M   'P 1'
#
loop_
_entity.id
_entity.type
_entity.pdbx_description
1 polymer ?
#
loop_
_entity_poly.entity_id
_entity_poly.type
_entity_poly.pdbx_seq_one_letter_code
_entity_poly.pdbx_strand_id
1 'polypeptide(L)'
;MLVVTTNDIQGYRIVRHLGLVRGLTVRSRSVVGNLGAAIQIFFGGNISVYTKLAEHARQEAFDLLVEHAHSMGANAVVAMRYDANEIAAAVTEVLAYGSAVVVEPVSGSETGGGSGPWAGAGAGR
;
A
#
# COMPACT_ATOMS: atom_id res chain seq x y z
N MET A 1 9.30 -1.92 -2.65
CA MET A 1 9.24 -1.03 -1.46
C MET A 1 8.09 -1.48 -0.57
N LEU A 2 8.26 -1.48 0.75
CA LEU A 2 7.17 -1.82 1.69
C LEU A 2 6.23 -0.62 1.83
N VAL A 3 4.93 -0.83 1.66
CA VAL A 3 3.91 0.21 1.90
C VAL A 3 2.86 -0.36 2.82
N VAL A 4 2.62 0.30 3.96
CA VAL A 4 1.70 -0.19 4.99
C VAL A 4 0.74 0.92 5.42
N THR A 5 -0.45 0.50 5.86
CA THR A 5 -1.44 1.40 6.46
C THR A 5 -1.21 1.62 7.96
N THR A 6 -0.39 0.78 8.60
CA THR A 6 0.06 0.95 9.99
C THR A 6 1.11 2.06 10.12
N ASN A 7 1.31 2.57 11.33
CA ASN A 7 2.32 3.62 11.59
C ASN A 7 3.73 3.03 11.74
N ASP A 8 3.82 1.74 12.04
CA ASP A 8 5.04 0.96 12.23
C ASP A 8 5.01 -0.33 11.38
N ILE A 9 6.17 -0.97 11.23
CA ILE A 9 6.33 -2.22 10.48
C ILE A 9 6.95 -3.25 11.44
N GLN A 10 6.18 -4.26 11.83
CA GLN A 10 6.67 -5.31 12.73
C GLN A 10 7.91 -6.01 12.15
N GLY A 11 8.93 -6.21 12.98
CA GLY A 11 10.23 -6.76 12.58
C GLY A 11 11.18 -5.75 11.94
N TYR A 12 10.77 -4.49 11.79
CA TYR A 12 11.59 -3.41 11.27
C TYR A 12 11.60 -2.21 12.23
N ARG A 13 12.69 -1.44 12.21
CA ARG A 13 12.82 -0.17 12.91
C ARG A 13 12.97 0.96 11.90
N ILE A 14 12.20 2.03 12.07
CA ILE A 14 12.38 3.27 11.30
C ILE A 14 13.66 3.95 11.78
N VAL A 15 14.61 4.17 10.86
CA VAL A 15 15.88 4.85 11.12
C VAL A 15 15.92 6.27 10.56
N ARG A 16 14.98 6.63 9.67
CA ARG A 16 14.83 7.99 9.16
C ARG A 16 13.41 8.26 8.68
N HIS A 17 12.88 9.44 9.01
CA HIS A 17 11.69 9.99 8.35
C HIS A 17 12.13 10.94 7.24
N LEU A 18 11.55 10.77 6.05
CA LEU A 18 11.87 11.56 4.87
C LEU A 18 10.77 12.60 4.57
N GLY A 19 9.59 12.43 5.15
CA GLY A 19 8.47 13.37 5.04
C GLY A 19 7.28 12.79 4.31
N LEU A 20 6.36 13.67 3.90
CA LEU A 20 5.14 13.28 3.21
C LEU A 20 5.44 12.88 1.75
N VAL A 21 4.84 11.78 1.33
CA VAL A 21 4.78 11.36 -0.07
C VAL A 21 3.35 11.23 -0.54
N ARG A 22 3.16 11.41 -1.84
CA ARG A 22 1.85 11.36 -2.48
C ARG A 22 1.94 10.97 -3.95
N GLY A 23 0.87 10.39 -4.45
CA GLY A 23 0.57 10.18 -5.85
C GLY A 23 -0.88 10.55 -6.13
N LEU A 24 -1.13 11.25 -7.23
CA LEU A 24 -2.43 11.85 -7.55
C LEU A 24 -2.77 11.54 -9.00
N THR A 25 -3.96 10.99 -9.22
CA THR A 25 -4.53 10.83 -10.56
C THR A 25 -5.92 11.43 -10.63
N VAL A 26 -6.27 11.95 -11.80
CA VAL A 26 -7.60 12.50 -12.10
C VAL A 26 -8.15 11.77 -13.31
N ARG A 27 -9.34 11.17 -13.17
CA ARG A 27 -9.98 10.38 -14.22
C ARG A 27 -11.39 10.88 -14.49
N SER A 28 -11.72 11.09 -15.77
CA SER A 28 -13.09 11.35 -16.21
C SER A 28 -13.85 10.04 -16.37
N ARG A 29 -14.95 9.88 -15.62
CA ARG A 29 -15.92 8.80 -15.78
C ARG A 29 -16.69 8.93 -17.11
N SER A 30 -16.84 10.17 -17.61
CA SER A 30 -17.53 10.51 -18.86
C SER A 30 -16.87 9.92 -20.11
N VAL A 31 -15.54 9.79 -20.12
CA VAL A 31 -14.77 9.26 -21.26
C VAL A 31 -14.73 7.73 -21.26
N VAL A 32 -15.00 7.08 -20.13
CA VAL A 32 -14.73 5.64 -19.96
C VAL A 32 -15.97 4.78 -19.67
N GLY A 33 -17.10 5.35 -19.21
CA GLY A 33 -18.21 4.57 -18.65
C GLY A 33 -19.59 4.69 -19.31
N ASN A 34 -19.86 5.74 -20.10
CA ASN A 34 -21.26 6.10 -20.41
C ASN A 34 -22.03 5.11 -21.32
N LEU A 35 -21.35 4.21 -22.04
CA LEU A 35 -22.04 3.25 -22.92
C LEU A 35 -22.25 1.86 -22.29
N GLY A 36 -21.42 1.44 -21.32
CA GLY A 36 -21.49 0.10 -20.70
C GLY A 36 -22.27 0.05 -19.37
N ALA A 37 -22.31 1.15 -18.62
CA ALA A 37 -22.93 1.17 -17.31
C ALA A 37 -24.47 1.17 -17.35
N ALA A 38 -25.07 1.80 -18.36
CA ALA A 38 -26.52 1.83 -18.53
C ALA A 38 -27.11 0.42 -18.70
N ILE A 39 -26.37 -0.50 -19.33
CA ILE A 39 -26.78 -1.89 -19.54
C ILE A 39 -26.61 -2.71 -18.25
N GLN A 40 -25.51 -2.56 -17.51
CA GLN A 40 -25.27 -3.30 -16.26
C GLN A 40 -26.23 -2.90 -15.13
N ILE A 41 -26.65 -1.63 -15.07
CA ILE A 41 -27.64 -1.14 -14.10
C ILE A 41 -29.02 -1.78 -14.34
N PHE A 42 -29.40 -2.01 -15.59
CA PHE A 42 -30.70 -2.61 -15.94
C PHE A 42 -30.81 -4.10 -15.57
N PHE A 43 -29.70 -4.82 -15.49
CA PHE A 43 -29.67 -6.25 -15.18
C PHE A 43 -29.26 -6.58 -13.74
N GLY A 44 -29.17 -5.57 -12.86
CA GLY A 44 -28.98 -5.78 -11.41
C GLY A 44 -27.66 -6.46 -11.03
N GLY A 45 -26.62 -6.32 -11.86
CA GLY A 45 -25.31 -6.93 -11.63
C GLY A 45 -24.30 -5.97 -10.97
N ASN A 46 -23.28 -6.54 -10.32
CA ASN A 46 -22.11 -5.82 -9.83
C ASN A 46 -21.54 -4.98 -10.99
N ILE A 47 -21.32 -3.66 -10.79
CA ILE A 47 -20.88 -2.77 -11.88
C ILE A 47 -19.38 -2.93 -12.10
N SER A 48 -19.01 -4.12 -12.57
CA SER A 48 -17.64 -4.59 -12.76
C SER A 48 -16.78 -3.64 -13.60
N VAL A 49 -17.39 -2.88 -14.51
CA VAL A 49 -16.72 -1.81 -15.26
C VAL A 49 -16.26 -0.69 -14.32
N TYR A 50 -17.14 -0.16 -13.46
CA TYR A 50 -16.75 0.89 -12.52
C TYR A 50 -15.75 0.42 -11.46
N THR A 51 -15.88 -0.82 -10.98
CA THR A 51 -14.88 -1.41 -10.09
C THR A 51 -13.50 -1.45 -10.74
N LYS A 52 -13.39 -1.94 -11.99
CA LYS A 52 -12.12 -1.97 -12.73
C LYS A 52 -11.53 -0.57 -12.91
N LEU A 53 -12.36 0.43 -13.19
CA LEU A 53 -11.90 1.82 -13.34
C LEU A 53 -11.40 2.41 -12.03
N ALA A 54 -12.09 2.16 -10.93
CA ALA A 54 -11.67 2.59 -9.61
C ALA A 54 -10.34 1.94 -9.21
N GLU A 55 -10.18 0.63 -9.44
CA GLU A 55 -8.92 -0.07 -9.16
C GLU A 55 -7.76 0.43 -10.02
N HIS A 56 -8.00 0.69 -11.31
CA HIS A 56 -6.98 1.25 -12.18
C HIS A 56 -6.53 2.65 -11.72
N ALA A 57 -7.47 3.51 -11.32
CA ALA A 57 -7.14 4.83 -10.77
C ALA A 57 -6.36 4.73 -9.45
N ARG A 58 -6.73 3.80 -8.55
CA ARG A 58 -5.98 3.56 -7.31
C ARG A 58 -4.57 3.07 -7.58
N GLN A 59 -4.41 2.12 -8.50
CA GLN A 59 -3.10 1.58 -8.87
C GLN A 59 -2.19 2.68 -9.41
N GLU A 60 -2.68 3.55 -10.29
CA GLU A 60 -1.89 4.66 -10.81
C GLU A 60 -1.49 5.65 -9.72
N ALA A 61 -2.42 6.03 -8.82
CA ALA A 61 -2.07 6.90 -7.68
C ALA A 61 -1.04 6.23 -6.75
N PHE A 62 -1.13 4.92 -6.54
CA PHE A 62 -0.16 4.16 -5.76
C PHE A 62 1.22 4.16 -6.39
N ASP A 63 1.31 3.89 -7.69
CA ASP A 63 2.58 3.84 -8.42
C ASP A 63 3.29 5.20 -8.37
N LEU A 64 2.54 6.29 -8.53
CA LEU A 64 3.06 7.66 -8.39
C LEU A 64 3.54 7.96 -6.96
N LEU A 65 2.83 7.48 -5.92
CA LEU A 65 3.28 7.58 -4.53
C LEU A 65 4.59 6.82 -4.31
N VAL A 66 4.71 5.64 -4.91
CA VAL A 66 5.90 4.80 -4.84
C VAL A 66 7.08 5.47 -5.53
N GLU A 67 6.88 6.03 -6.72
CA GLU A 67 7.90 6.79 -7.45
C GLU A 67 8.39 7.99 -6.64
N HIS A 68 7.48 8.76 -6.04
CA HIS A 68 7.82 9.89 -5.18
C HIS A 68 8.61 9.45 -3.94
N ALA A 69 8.22 8.34 -3.28
CA ALA A 69 8.99 7.82 -2.16
C ALA A 69 10.39 7.34 -2.58
N HIS A 70 10.51 6.70 -3.74
CA HIS A 70 11.81 6.31 -4.28
C HIS A 70 12.70 7.51 -4.60
N SER A 71 12.16 8.59 -5.17
CA SER A 71 12.94 9.80 -5.48
C SER A 71 13.47 10.50 -4.23
N MET A 72 12.84 10.29 -3.08
CA MET A 72 13.30 10.75 -1.77
C MET A 72 14.30 9.80 -1.09
N GLY A 73 14.58 8.63 -1.68
CA GLY A 73 15.46 7.61 -1.10
C GLY A 73 14.80 6.75 -0.02
N ALA A 74 13.46 6.70 0.02
CA ALA A 74 12.73 5.84 0.94
C ALA A 74 12.84 4.37 0.52
N ASN A 75 12.80 3.48 1.51
CA ASN A 75 12.62 2.04 1.28
C ASN A 75 11.30 1.51 1.84
N ALA A 76 10.53 2.36 2.54
CA ALA A 76 9.17 2.08 2.97
C ALA A 76 8.29 3.34 3.07
N VAL A 77 6.97 3.14 3.03
CA VAL A 77 5.95 4.14 3.32
C VAL A 77 5.03 3.60 4.42
N VAL A 78 4.85 4.38 5.49
CA VAL A 78 3.94 4.07 6.60
C VAL A 78 2.74 5.01 6.59
N ALA A 79 1.69 4.63 7.32
CA ALA A 79 0.44 5.38 7.43
C ALA A 79 -0.18 5.70 6.06
N MET A 80 -0.04 4.81 5.08
CA MET A 80 -0.58 5.03 3.74
C MET A 80 -2.11 5.08 3.76
N ARG A 81 -2.69 6.06 3.08
CA ARG A 81 -4.14 6.24 2.92
C ARG A 81 -4.49 6.57 1.48
N TYR A 82 -5.72 6.24 1.10
CA TYR A 82 -6.36 6.79 -0.08
C TYR A 82 -7.38 7.84 0.34
N ASP A 83 -7.48 8.88 -0.47
CA ASP A 83 -8.63 9.75 -0.56
C ASP A 83 -9.14 9.77 -2.01
N ALA A 84 -10.44 9.98 -2.19
CA ALA A 84 -11.05 10.04 -3.51
C ALA A 84 -12.20 11.03 -3.53
N ASN A 85 -12.09 12.06 -4.37
CA ASN A 85 -13.03 13.18 -4.41
C ASN A 85 -13.57 13.40 -5.84
N GLU A 86 -14.83 13.82 -5.95
CA GLU A 86 -15.37 14.34 -7.21
C GLU A 86 -15.05 15.83 -7.30
N ILE A 87 -14.12 16.20 -8.19
CA ILE A 87 -13.63 17.59 -8.32
C ILE A 87 -14.40 18.36 -9.41
N ALA A 88 -15.06 17.66 -10.32
CA ALA A 88 -16.00 18.20 -11.29
C ALA A 88 -17.00 17.11 -11.69
N ALA A 89 -18.08 17.47 -12.39
CA ALA A 89 -19.09 16.51 -12.83
C ALA A 89 -18.47 15.33 -13.58
N ALA A 90 -18.62 14.13 -13.02
CA ALA A 90 -18.05 12.89 -13.55
C ALA A 90 -16.52 12.91 -13.72
N VAL A 91 -15.80 13.72 -12.94
CA VAL A 91 -14.33 13.73 -12.84
C VAL A 91 -13.94 13.43 -11.40
N THR A 92 -13.25 12.32 -11.21
CA THR A 92 -12.80 11.86 -9.90
C THR A 92 -11.29 11.99 -9.77
N GLU A 93 -10.86 12.60 -8.69
CA GLU A 93 -9.50 12.56 -8.19
C GLU A 93 -9.33 11.35 -7.26
N VAL A 94 -8.18 10.67 -7.36
CA VAL A 94 -7.72 9.69 -6.38
C VAL A 94 -6.33 10.11 -5.91
N LEU A 95 -6.20 10.29 -4.61
CA LEU A 95 -4.96 10.65 -3.93
C LEU A 95 -4.50 9.48 -3.06
N ALA A 96 -3.30 8.97 -3.31
CA ALA A 96 -2.57 8.12 -2.38
C ALA A 96 -1.58 9.00 -1.61
N TYR A 97 -1.51 8.89 -0.28
CA TYR A 97 -0.54 9.65 0.54
C TYR A 97 -0.06 8.85 1.75
N GLY A 98 1.10 9.20 2.29
CA GLY A 98 1.69 8.56 3.46
C GLY A 98 2.99 9.22 3.90
N SER A 99 3.71 8.60 4.83
CA SER A 99 5.02 9.05 5.30
C SER A 99 6.13 8.16 4.75
N ALA A 100 7.04 8.74 3.98
CA ALA A 100 8.24 8.06 3.50
C ALA A 100 9.26 7.91 4.63
N VAL A 101 9.79 6.70 4.75
CA VAL A 101 10.75 6.33 5.79
C VAL A 101 11.85 5.43 5.24
N VAL A 102 12.97 5.39 5.96
CA VAL A 102 13.99 4.35 5.82
C VAL A 102 13.85 3.42 7.01
N VAL A 103 13.72 2.12 6.75
CA VAL A 103 13.63 1.07 7.76
C VAL A 103 14.76 0.05 7.65
N GLU A 104 15.11 -0.57 8.77
CA GLU A 104 16.06 -1.68 8.86
C GLU A 104 15.44 -2.83 9.66
N PRO A 105 15.73 -4.11 9.34
CA PRO A 105 15.30 -5.24 10.15
C PRO A 105 15.81 -5.11 11.59
N VAL A 106 14.98 -5.46 12.57
CA VAL A 106 15.41 -5.58 13.96
C VAL A 106 16.16 -6.92 14.10
N SER A 107 17.45 -6.89 14.40
CA SER A 107 18.26 -8.08 14.65
C SER A 107 17.72 -8.80 15.90
N GLY A 108 16.96 -9.87 15.69
CA GLY A 108 16.25 -10.58 16.76
C GLY A 108 15.35 -11.70 16.26
N SER A 109 15.86 -12.57 15.39
CA SER A 109 15.30 -13.91 15.20
C SER A 109 16.44 -14.93 15.30
N GLU A 110 16.94 -15.13 16.52
CA GLU A 110 17.55 -16.40 16.88
C GLU A 110 16.49 -17.48 16.65
N THR A 111 16.53 -18.12 15.49
CA THR A 111 15.85 -19.39 15.28
C THR A 111 16.54 -20.42 16.17
N GLY A 112 16.03 -20.60 17.38
CA GLY A 112 16.08 -21.84 18.16
C GLY A 112 17.36 -22.67 18.08
N GLY A 113 18.48 -22.15 18.57
CA GLY A 113 19.55 -22.98 19.13
C GLY A 113 19.18 -23.35 20.56
N GLY A 114 18.32 -24.33 20.74
CA GLY A 114 17.78 -24.71 22.05
C GLY A 114 18.86 -25.20 23.03
N SER A 115 19.40 -24.31 23.85
CA SER A 115 20.03 -24.68 25.13
C SER A 115 18.94 -24.89 26.18
N GLY A 116 18.13 -25.93 25.98
CA GLY A 116 17.23 -26.43 27.02
C GLY A 116 18.03 -27.16 28.11
N PRO A 117 17.50 -27.29 29.34
CA PRO A 117 18.19 -27.89 30.49
C PRO A 117 18.54 -29.39 30.32
N TRP A 118 18.24 -30.00 29.18
CA TRP A 118 18.53 -31.41 28.87
C TRP A 118 19.82 -31.63 28.06
N ALA A 119 20.56 -30.58 27.67
CA ALA A 119 21.76 -30.72 26.82
C ALA A 119 22.96 -31.48 27.43
N GLY A 120 22.82 -32.07 28.63
CA GLY A 120 23.90 -32.75 29.36
C GLY A 120 23.58 -34.16 29.87
N ALA A 121 22.51 -34.81 29.43
CA ALA A 121 22.17 -36.17 29.89
C ALA A 121 22.32 -37.20 28.76
N GLY A 122 23.53 -37.72 28.57
CA GLY A 122 23.72 -38.83 27.63
C GLY A 122 25.16 -39.15 27.22
N ALA A 123 26.10 -39.21 28.17
CA ALA A 123 27.37 -39.89 27.94
C ALA A 123 27.85 -40.54 29.24
N GLY A 124 27.52 -41.82 29.42
CA GLY A 124 28.01 -42.58 30.57
C GLY A 124 27.38 -43.97 30.70
N ARG A 125 28.12 -44.96 30.20
CA ARG A 125 28.05 -46.42 30.43
C ARG A 125 27.39 -47.25 29.33
#